data_AF-A0A7W1QUP7-F1
#
_entry.id   AF-A0A7W1QUP7-F1
#
_cell.length_a   1.000
_cell.length_b   1.000
_cell.length_c   1.000
_cell.angle_alpha   90.00
_cell.angle_beta   90.00
_cell.angle_gamma   90.00
#
_symmetry.space_group_name_H-M   'P 1'
#
loop_
_entity.id
_entity.type
_entity.pdbx_description
1 polymer ?
#
loop_
_entity_poly.entity_id
_entity_poly.type
_entity_poly.pdbx_seq_one_letter_code
_entity_poly.pdbx_strand_id
1 'polypeptide(L)'
;MPVSPSYDVFCRVVDHFGDAGICWRLARQLAREHGFAVTLWIDDRAVLARIAPVLDARCDDQIRSGVRVRRLAAPMPEDAKPADVVIEGFGCGVPEPYLAAMAARAHAPVWINLEYLSAEAWVEASHQLPSPNPRLPLTRWFFFPGFTDKTGGLLRERDLLATRDVALAAGGSNVWGLEGGGAPADALAVSLYCYPNPALPALFDAWSEGDERIVCNVPDGVARSELDRWLGGNV
;
A
#
# COMPACT_ATOMS: atom_id res chain seq x y z
N MET A 1 -7.19 -21.75 -23.89
CA MET A 1 -7.43 -20.46 -23.22
C MET A 1 -6.11 -19.71 -23.20
N PRO A 2 -6.06 -18.40 -23.52
CA PRO A 2 -4.81 -17.66 -23.36
C PRO A 2 -4.38 -17.72 -21.88
N VAL A 3 -3.09 -17.97 -21.65
CA VAL A 3 -2.51 -18.00 -20.31
C VAL A 3 -2.56 -16.57 -19.77
N SER A 4 -3.16 -16.37 -18.59
CA SER A 4 -3.18 -15.05 -17.95
C SER A 4 -1.75 -14.65 -17.58
N PRO A 5 -1.32 -13.40 -17.86
CA PRO A 5 0.04 -12.97 -17.57
C PRO A 5 0.34 -13.05 -16.08
N SER A 6 1.59 -13.40 -15.76
CA SER A 6 2.12 -13.42 -14.41
C SER A 6 2.71 -12.05 -14.03
N TYR A 7 2.56 -11.67 -12.77
CA TYR A 7 3.05 -10.42 -12.21
C TYR A 7 3.90 -10.69 -10.97
N ASP A 8 5.08 -10.10 -10.92
CA ASP A 8 5.89 -10.04 -9.70
C ASP A 8 5.98 -8.58 -9.23
N VAL A 9 5.56 -8.32 -7.99
CA VAL A 9 5.63 -7.02 -7.33
C VAL A 9 6.73 -7.08 -6.27
N PHE A 10 7.75 -6.25 -6.39
CA PHE A 10 8.84 -6.13 -5.42
C PHE A 10 8.56 -4.95 -4.49
N CYS A 11 8.64 -5.21 -3.19
CA CYS A 11 8.46 -4.22 -2.15
C CYS A 11 9.60 -4.34 -1.14
N ARG A 12 10.35 -3.26 -0.93
CA ARG A 12 11.18 -3.11 0.28
C ARG A 12 10.51 -2.10 1.18
N VAL A 13 10.33 -2.46 2.44
CA VAL A 13 9.67 -1.58 3.40
C VAL A 13 10.63 -0.49 3.84
N VAL A 14 10.39 0.75 3.41
CA VAL A 14 11.14 1.93 3.85
C VAL A 14 10.23 2.90 4.60
N ASP A 15 9.06 3.22 4.04
CA ASP A 15 8.07 4.09 4.69
C ASP A 15 7.00 3.30 5.46
N HIS A 16 7.38 2.80 6.63
CA HIS A 16 6.50 2.13 7.59
C HIS A 16 5.50 1.16 6.93
N PHE A 17 4.21 1.47 6.93
CA PHE A 17 3.15 0.65 6.34
C PHE A 17 2.77 1.09 4.93
N GLY A 18 3.22 2.27 4.48
CA GLY A 18 2.81 2.89 3.22
C GLY A 18 3.19 2.01 2.03
N ASP A 19 4.47 1.69 1.90
CA ASP A 19 5.00 0.91 0.78
C ASP A 19 4.35 -0.48 0.72
N ALA A 20 4.37 -1.19 1.85
CA ALA A 20 3.77 -2.51 1.98
C ALA A 20 2.28 -2.48 1.67
N GLY A 21 1.56 -1.46 2.15
CA GLY A 21 0.13 -1.30 1.97
C GLY A 21 -0.26 -1.04 0.51
N ILE A 22 0.48 -0.18 -0.18
CA ILE A 22 0.23 0.11 -1.60
C ILE A 22 0.55 -1.12 -2.45
N CYS A 23 1.72 -1.74 -2.27
CA CYS A 23 2.11 -2.96 -3.00
C CYS A 23 1.10 -4.10 -2.77
N TRP A 24 0.64 -4.28 -1.53
CA TRP A 24 -0.37 -5.28 -1.20
C TRP A 24 -1.74 -4.99 -1.81
N ARG A 25 -2.20 -3.73 -1.75
CA ARG A 25 -3.48 -3.31 -2.37
C ARG A 25 -3.45 -3.55 -3.88
N LEU A 26 -2.38 -3.12 -4.54
CA LEU A 26 -2.17 -3.34 -5.97
C LEU A 26 -2.16 -4.84 -6.30
N ALA A 27 -1.37 -5.64 -5.58
CA ALA A 27 -1.27 -7.09 -5.83
C ALA A 27 -2.64 -7.79 -5.69
N ARG A 28 -3.40 -7.44 -4.65
CA ARG A 28 -4.75 -7.97 -4.45
C ARG A 28 -5.71 -7.56 -5.57
N GLN A 29 -5.65 -6.32 -6.03
CA GLN A 29 -6.53 -5.85 -7.11
C GLN A 29 -6.21 -6.57 -8.43
N LEU A 30 -4.93 -6.70 -8.78
CA LEU A 30 -4.47 -7.47 -9.95
C LEU A 30 -4.95 -8.93 -9.90
N ALA A 31 -4.85 -9.58 -8.75
CA ALA A 31 -5.32 -10.96 -8.60
C ALA A 31 -6.85 -11.07 -8.64
N ARG A 32 -7.57 -10.28 -7.83
CA ARG A 32 -9.02 -10.39 -7.64
C ARG A 32 -9.83 -9.88 -8.82
N GLU A 33 -9.47 -8.72 -9.38
CA GLU A 33 -10.30 -8.03 -10.38
C GLU A 33 -9.87 -8.35 -11.82
N HIS A 34 -8.62 -8.77 -12.02
CA HIS A 34 -8.05 -9.05 -13.34
C HIS A 34 -7.65 -10.52 -13.54
N GLY A 35 -7.67 -11.35 -12.48
CA GLY A 35 -7.39 -12.78 -12.59
C GLY A 35 -5.92 -13.11 -12.89
N PHE A 36 -5.00 -12.17 -12.67
CA PHE A 36 -3.58 -12.39 -12.90
C PHE A 36 -2.94 -13.25 -11.81
N ALA A 37 -1.90 -14.00 -12.19
CA ALA A 37 -1.08 -14.73 -11.22
C ALA A 37 -0.06 -13.75 -10.61
N VAL A 38 -0.25 -13.38 -9.34
CA VAL A 38 0.56 -12.33 -8.69
C VAL A 38 1.43 -12.90 -7.57
N THR A 39 2.74 -12.61 -7.63
CA THR A 39 3.66 -12.78 -6.50
C THR A 39 4.02 -11.42 -5.92
N LEU A 40 3.84 -11.21 -4.62
CA LEU A 40 4.40 -10.09 -3.86
C LEU A 40 5.67 -10.56 -3.15
N TRP A 41 6.81 -10.04 -3.58
CA TRP A 41 8.10 -10.20 -2.93
C TRP A 41 8.31 -9.08 -1.93
N ILE A 42 8.45 -9.41 -0.64
CA ILE A 42 8.59 -8.40 0.42
C ILE A 42 9.67 -8.79 1.43
N ASP A 43 10.48 -7.82 1.85
CA ASP A 43 11.60 -8.01 2.79
C ASP A 43 11.15 -8.08 4.25
N ASP A 44 10.20 -7.24 4.65
CA ASP A 44 9.57 -7.25 5.97
C ASP A 44 8.08 -7.65 5.90
N ARG A 45 7.82 -8.94 6.11
CA ARG A 45 6.44 -9.46 6.17
C ARG A 45 5.74 -9.16 7.48
N ALA A 46 6.46 -8.85 8.56
CA ALA A 46 5.83 -8.55 9.84
C ALA A 46 5.06 -7.23 9.74
N VAL A 47 5.65 -6.24 9.05
CA VAL A 47 4.96 -4.99 8.68
C VAL A 47 3.69 -5.27 7.90
N LEU A 48 3.78 -6.10 6.84
CA LEU A 48 2.61 -6.41 6.02
C LEU A 48 1.53 -7.17 6.80
N ALA A 49 1.91 -8.11 7.69
CA ALA A 49 0.96 -8.85 8.52
C ALA A 49 0.21 -7.95 9.51
N ARG A 50 0.77 -6.79 9.93
CA ARG A 50 0.04 -5.81 10.76
C ARG A 50 -1.14 -5.17 10.04
N ILE A 51 -1.03 -4.94 8.73
CA ILE A 51 -2.09 -4.33 7.91
C ILE A 51 -2.94 -5.37 7.16
N ALA A 52 -2.48 -6.62 7.12
CA ALA A 52 -3.19 -7.74 6.53
C ALA A 52 -3.10 -8.98 7.45
N PRO A 53 -3.91 -9.03 8.53
CA PRO A 53 -3.83 -10.07 9.57
C PRO A 53 -4.05 -11.51 9.08
N VAL A 54 -4.55 -11.68 7.86
CA VAL A 54 -4.71 -12.99 7.20
C VAL A 54 -3.38 -13.66 6.85
N LEU A 55 -2.28 -12.91 6.87
CA LEU A 55 -0.92 -13.38 6.56
C LEU A 55 -0.21 -13.89 7.81
N ASP A 56 0.53 -14.99 7.66
CA ASP A 56 1.49 -15.44 8.68
C ASP A 56 2.84 -14.74 8.46
N ALA A 57 3.22 -13.83 9.36
CA ALA A 57 4.47 -13.06 9.27
C ALA A 57 5.74 -13.94 9.20
N ARG A 58 5.67 -15.17 9.73
CA ARG A 58 6.81 -16.11 9.80
C ARG A 58 6.91 -17.02 8.59
N CYS A 59 5.87 -17.09 7.76
CA CYS A 59 5.84 -17.96 6.60
C CYS A 59 6.56 -17.30 5.42
N ASP A 60 7.61 -17.95 4.92
CA ASP A 60 8.43 -17.43 3.82
C ASP A 60 7.73 -17.47 2.46
N ASP A 61 6.71 -18.29 2.31
CA ASP A 61 5.96 -18.50 1.07
C ASP A 61 4.53 -18.94 1.38
N GLN A 62 3.55 -18.10 1.06
CA GLN A 62 2.15 -18.38 1.34
C GLN A 62 1.24 -17.76 0.28
N ILE A 63 0.03 -18.30 0.15
CA ILE A 63 -1.01 -17.71 -0.70
C ILE A 63 -2.14 -17.18 0.17
N ARG A 64 -2.48 -15.91 0.02
CA ARG A 64 -3.62 -15.25 0.69
C ARG A 64 -4.28 -14.26 -0.25
N SER A 65 -5.62 -14.17 -0.22
CA SER A 65 -6.39 -13.26 -1.08
C SER A 65 -6.06 -13.37 -2.58
N GLY A 66 -5.70 -14.57 -3.06
CA GLY A 66 -5.30 -14.81 -4.45
C GLY A 66 -3.87 -14.38 -4.81
N VAL A 67 -3.10 -13.85 -3.86
CA VAL A 67 -1.71 -13.39 -4.06
C VAL A 67 -0.76 -14.36 -3.37
N ARG A 68 0.32 -14.75 -4.07
CA ARG A 68 1.45 -15.46 -3.45
C ARG A 68 2.37 -14.42 -2.80
N VAL A 69 2.60 -14.51 -1.50
CA VAL A 69 3.52 -13.62 -0.76
C VAL A 69 4.78 -14.39 -0.44
N ARG A 70 5.93 -13.89 -0.89
CA ARG A 70 7.24 -14.54 -0.73
C ARG A 70 8.25 -13.61 -0.09
N ARG A 71 9.22 -14.19 0.63
CA ARG A 71 10.39 -13.46 1.14
C ARG A 71 11.19 -12.84 0.01
N LEU A 72 11.40 -11.53 0.06
CA LEU A 72 12.51 -10.89 -0.64
C LEU A 72 13.78 -11.05 0.20
N ALA A 73 14.62 -12.01 -0.17
CA ALA A 73 15.88 -12.30 0.53
C ALA A 73 17.08 -12.08 -0.41
N ALA A 74 18.26 -11.96 0.19
CA ALA A 74 19.54 -12.00 -0.50
C ALA A 74 20.39 -13.13 0.12
N PRO A 75 20.59 -14.27 -0.57
CA PRO A 75 20.12 -14.60 -1.93
C PRO A 75 18.60 -14.83 -2.02
N MET A 76 18.05 -14.65 -3.23
CA MET A 76 16.65 -14.99 -3.55
C MET A 76 16.45 -16.50 -3.54
N PRO A 77 15.21 -17.00 -3.33
CA PRO A 77 14.91 -18.42 -3.51
C PRO A 77 15.31 -18.93 -4.89
N GLU A 78 15.92 -20.12 -4.96
CA GLU A 78 16.46 -20.69 -6.20
C GLU A 78 15.38 -20.95 -7.27
N ASP A 79 14.13 -21.16 -6.86
CA ASP A 79 12.99 -21.36 -7.73
C ASP A 79 12.35 -20.06 -8.24
N ALA A 80 12.90 -18.89 -7.87
CA ALA A 80 12.41 -17.59 -8.33
C ALA A 80 12.65 -17.43 -9.84
N LYS A 81 11.55 -17.31 -10.59
CA LYS A 81 11.58 -17.11 -12.06
C LYS A 81 10.89 -15.80 -12.43
N PRO A 82 11.41 -15.04 -13.40
CA PRO A 82 10.79 -13.80 -13.80
C PRO A 82 9.37 -13.94 -14.33
N ALA A 83 8.45 -13.17 -13.76
CA ALA A 83 7.09 -12.99 -14.26
C ALA A 83 7.07 -12.23 -15.60
N ASP A 84 5.92 -12.20 -16.28
CA ASP A 84 5.72 -11.48 -17.54
C ASP A 84 5.73 -9.96 -17.35
N VAL A 85 5.29 -9.51 -16.18
CA VAL A 85 5.36 -8.13 -15.73
C VAL A 85 6.04 -8.08 -14.37
N VAL A 86 7.03 -7.20 -14.24
CA VAL A 86 7.79 -6.98 -13.01
C VAL A 86 7.57 -5.53 -12.56
N ILE A 87 6.99 -5.36 -11.38
CA ILE A 87 6.73 -4.06 -10.77
C ILE A 87 7.73 -3.87 -9.63
N GLU A 88 8.64 -2.91 -9.80
CA GLU A 88 9.54 -2.40 -8.78
C GLU A 88 8.80 -1.32 -7.98
N GLY A 89 8.46 -1.60 -6.72
CA GLY A 89 7.81 -0.62 -5.85
C GLY A 89 8.78 0.44 -5.35
N PHE A 90 8.50 1.71 -5.64
CA PHE A 90 9.18 2.88 -5.09
C PHE A 90 10.69 2.90 -5.30
N GLY A 91 11.16 2.40 -6.45
CA GLY A 91 12.59 2.33 -6.75
C GLY A 91 13.37 1.42 -5.80
N CYS A 92 12.73 0.44 -5.16
CA CYS A 92 13.37 -0.46 -4.20
C CYS A 92 14.48 -1.35 -4.81
N GLY A 93 14.61 -1.36 -6.13
CA GLY A 93 15.49 -2.23 -6.87
C GLY A 93 14.96 -3.66 -6.99
N VAL A 94 15.26 -4.28 -8.12
CA VAL A 94 15.09 -5.73 -8.35
C VAL A 94 16.45 -6.42 -8.16
N PRO A 95 16.54 -7.57 -7.48
CA PRO A 95 17.81 -8.26 -7.29
C PRO A 95 18.53 -8.56 -8.61
N GLU A 96 19.85 -8.34 -8.67
CA GLU A 96 20.65 -8.51 -9.89
C GLU A 96 20.52 -9.91 -10.53
N PRO A 97 20.52 -11.04 -9.79
CA PRO A 97 20.28 -12.35 -10.39
C PRO A 97 18.92 -12.47 -11.09
N TYR A 98 17.90 -11.79 -10.57
CA TYR A 98 16.56 -11.77 -11.15
C TYR A 98 16.53 -10.88 -12.40
N LEU A 99 17.21 -9.72 -12.40
CA LEU A 99 17.40 -8.89 -13.61
C LEU A 99 18.14 -9.65 -14.72
N ALA A 100 19.19 -10.41 -14.37
CA ALA A 100 19.90 -11.26 -15.33
C ALA A 100 18.96 -12.34 -15.92
N ALA A 101 18.13 -12.96 -15.07
CA ALA A 101 17.13 -13.93 -15.53
C ALA A 101 16.06 -13.29 -16.42
N MET A 102 15.64 -12.04 -16.14
CA MET A 102 14.71 -11.28 -17.00
C MET A 102 15.32 -11.07 -18.40
N ALA A 103 16.58 -10.63 -18.46
CA ALA A 103 17.30 -10.38 -19.70
C ALA A 103 17.57 -11.65 -20.53
N ALA A 104 17.66 -12.81 -19.87
CA ALA A 104 17.89 -14.09 -20.53
C ALA A 104 16.61 -14.73 -21.11
N ARG A 105 15.41 -14.17 -20.85
CA ARG A 105 14.17 -14.67 -21.44
C ARG A 105 14.13 -14.39 -22.95
N ALA A 106 13.49 -15.29 -23.70
CA ALA A 106 13.22 -15.08 -25.13
C ALA A 106 12.41 -13.79 -25.38
N HIS A 107 11.53 -13.44 -24.44
CA HIS A 107 10.82 -12.17 -24.39
C HIS A 107 11.08 -11.52 -23.03
N ALA A 108 11.70 -10.34 -23.05
CA ALA A 108 11.93 -9.55 -21.85
C ALA A 108 10.60 -9.20 -21.17
N PRO A 109 10.48 -9.34 -19.84
CA PRO A 109 9.31 -8.87 -19.11
C PRO A 109 9.11 -7.36 -19.23
N VAL A 110 7.88 -6.91 -19.08
CA VAL A 110 7.60 -5.49 -18.88
C VAL A 110 8.09 -5.11 -17.48
N TRP A 111 9.06 -4.20 -17.39
CA TRP A 111 9.59 -3.73 -16.12
C TRP A 111 9.07 -2.33 -15.81
N ILE A 112 8.26 -2.21 -14.76
CA ILE A 112 7.63 -0.97 -14.32
C ILE A 112 8.29 -0.53 -13.02
N ASN A 113 8.66 0.75 -12.91
CA ASN A 113 8.94 1.40 -11.63
C ASN A 113 7.68 2.11 -11.16
N LEU A 114 7.04 1.60 -10.11
CA LEU A 114 5.89 2.26 -9.48
C LEU A 114 6.41 3.37 -8.56
N GLU A 115 6.11 4.61 -8.90
CA GLU A 115 6.53 5.78 -8.13
C GLU A 115 5.50 6.16 -7.06
N TYR A 116 5.93 7.02 -6.14
CA TYR A 116 5.00 7.62 -5.18
C TYR A 116 3.96 8.51 -5.89
N LEU A 117 2.78 8.59 -5.27
CA LEU A 117 1.72 9.50 -5.70
C LEU A 117 2.20 10.96 -5.56
N SER A 118 2.01 11.76 -6.61
CA SER A 118 2.19 13.21 -6.53
C SER A 118 1.08 13.96 -7.27
N ALA A 119 0.78 15.16 -6.77
CA ALA A 119 -0.10 16.12 -7.42
C ALA A 119 0.68 17.20 -8.20
N GLU A 120 2.01 17.14 -8.20
CA GLU A 120 2.85 18.09 -8.91
C GLU A 120 2.72 17.89 -10.43
N ALA A 121 2.57 18.98 -11.18
CA ALA A 121 2.30 18.92 -12.62
C ALA A 121 3.39 18.19 -13.44
N TRP A 122 4.63 18.13 -12.95
CA TRP A 122 5.73 17.50 -13.67
C TRP A 122 5.56 15.98 -13.83
N VAL A 123 4.77 15.32 -12.96
CA VAL A 123 4.60 13.85 -13.05
C VAL A 123 3.86 13.41 -14.30
N GLU A 124 3.08 14.29 -14.92
CA GLU A 124 2.44 14.01 -16.22
C GLU A 124 3.48 13.78 -17.32
N ALA A 125 4.57 14.56 -17.32
CA ALA A 125 5.64 14.43 -18.31
C ALA A 125 6.58 13.26 -18.03
N SER A 126 6.58 12.77 -16.78
CA SER A 126 7.43 11.65 -16.34
C SER A 126 6.72 10.29 -16.38
N HIS A 127 5.38 10.27 -16.40
CA HIS A 127 4.60 9.06 -16.52
C HIS A 127 4.85 8.37 -17.89
N GLN A 128 5.04 7.06 -17.87
CA GLN A 128 5.38 6.21 -19.02
C GLN A 128 6.72 6.54 -19.70
N LEU A 129 7.62 7.28 -19.05
CA LEU A 129 8.95 7.48 -19.61
C LEU A 129 9.77 6.18 -19.56
N PRO A 130 10.41 5.79 -20.68
CA PRO A 130 11.35 4.68 -20.70
C PRO A 130 12.71 5.09 -20.14
N SER A 131 13.35 4.15 -19.46
CA SER A 131 14.71 4.24 -18.95
C SER A 131 15.44 2.95 -19.33
N PRO A 132 16.16 2.94 -20.48
CA PRO A 132 16.94 1.78 -20.90
C PRO A 132 18.00 1.43 -19.85
N ASN A 133 18.10 0.15 -19.49
CA ASN A 133 19.13 -0.32 -18.58
C ASN A 133 20.50 -0.20 -19.29
N PRO A 134 21.53 0.34 -18.62
CA PRO A 134 22.83 0.59 -19.26
C PRO A 134 23.62 -0.69 -19.57
N ARG A 135 23.28 -1.83 -18.95
CA ARG A 135 24.05 -3.09 -19.05
C ARG A 135 23.25 -4.23 -19.67
N LEU A 136 21.95 -4.28 -19.43
CA LEU A 136 21.06 -5.36 -19.86
C LEU A 136 20.10 -4.87 -20.94
N PRO A 137 19.64 -5.75 -21.87
CA PRO A 137 18.63 -5.42 -22.88
C PRO A 137 17.22 -5.32 -22.26
N LEU A 138 17.09 -4.52 -21.20
CA LEU A 138 15.85 -4.28 -20.46
C LEU A 138 15.55 -2.78 -20.48
N THR A 139 14.26 -2.44 -20.54
CA THR A 139 13.80 -1.05 -20.39
C THR A 139 12.90 -0.98 -19.16
N ARG A 140 13.24 -0.11 -18.22
CA ARG A 140 12.40 0.23 -17.07
C ARG A 140 11.47 1.36 -17.44
N TRP A 141 10.19 1.26 -17.12
CA TRP A 141 9.17 2.26 -17.42
C TRP A 141 8.69 2.92 -16.15
N PHE A 142 8.77 4.24 -16.07
CA PHE A 142 8.28 4.97 -14.91
C PHE A 142 6.75 5.05 -14.92
N PHE A 143 6.12 4.69 -13.80
CA PHE A 143 4.68 4.76 -13.62
C PHE A 143 4.38 5.63 -12.40
N PHE A 144 4.04 6.89 -12.66
CA PHE A 144 3.61 7.86 -11.64
C PHE A 144 2.10 7.83 -11.44
N PRO A 145 1.59 7.43 -10.26
CA PRO A 145 0.21 7.69 -9.84
C PRO A 145 -0.04 9.20 -9.73
N GLY A 146 -1.27 9.63 -9.99
CA GLY A 146 -1.63 11.05 -9.96
C GLY A 146 -3.13 11.30 -10.12
N PHE A 147 -3.48 12.58 -10.12
CA PHE A 147 -4.88 13.04 -10.07
C PHE A 147 -5.44 13.47 -11.43
N THR A 148 -4.65 13.38 -12.51
CA THR A 148 -5.07 13.76 -13.87
C THR A 148 -5.06 12.56 -14.82
N ASP A 149 -5.70 12.72 -15.97
CA ASP A 149 -5.81 11.70 -17.01
C ASP A 149 -4.48 11.37 -17.71
N LYS A 150 -3.44 12.18 -17.53
CA LYS A 150 -2.08 11.95 -18.04
C LYS A 150 -1.16 11.21 -17.07
N THR A 151 -1.69 10.80 -15.93
CA THR A 151 -0.95 10.04 -14.91
C THR A 151 -1.50 8.62 -14.81
N GLY A 152 -0.86 7.80 -13.98
CA GLY A 152 -1.27 6.42 -13.72
C GLY A 152 -2.56 6.27 -12.91
N GLY A 153 -3.21 7.38 -12.55
CA GLY A 153 -4.43 7.40 -11.76
C GLY A 153 -4.20 7.01 -10.30
N LEU A 154 -5.26 6.52 -9.66
CA LEU A 154 -5.30 6.13 -8.25
C LEU A 154 -5.79 4.69 -8.12
N LEU A 155 -5.21 3.96 -7.16
CA LEU A 155 -5.75 2.65 -6.77
C LEU A 155 -7.17 2.82 -6.23
N ARG A 156 -8.11 2.13 -6.86
CA ARG A 156 -9.52 2.14 -6.47
C ARG A 156 -10.17 0.84 -6.93
N GLU A 157 -10.57 0.02 -5.98
CA GLU A 157 -11.30 -1.22 -6.26
C GLU A 157 -12.63 -0.91 -6.95
N ARG A 158 -13.08 -1.80 -7.86
CA ARG A 158 -14.26 -1.56 -8.70
C ARG A 158 -15.53 -1.34 -7.88
N ASP A 159 -15.64 -2.03 -6.75
CA ASP A 159 -16.78 -2.03 -5.85
C ASP A 159 -16.63 -1.02 -4.68
N LEU A 160 -15.52 -0.27 -4.59
CA LEU A 160 -15.20 0.55 -3.41
C LEU A 160 -16.30 1.57 -3.07
N LEU A 161 -16.72 2.38 -4.04
CA LEU A 161 -17.68 3.46 -3.79
C LEU A 161 -19.07 2.93 -3.46
N ALA A 162 -19.53 1.91 -4.18
CA ALA A 162 -20.81 1.26 -3.89
C ALA A 162 -20.82 0.61 -2.50
N THR A 163 -19.71 -0.05 -2.12
CA THR A 163 -19.55 -0.66 -0.79
C THR A 163 -19.57 0.40 0.31
N ARG A 164 -18.85 1.51 0.10
CA ARG A 164 -18.86 2.67 1.02
C ARG A 164 -20.28 3.23 1.18
N ASP A 165 -21.00 3.46 0.09
CA ASP A 165 -22.32 4.09 0.14
C ASP A 165 -23.34 3.22 0.88
N VAL A 166 -23.29 1.89 0.69
CA VAL A 166 -24.08 0.94 1.47
C VAL A 166 -23.72 0.98 2.95
N ALA A 167 -22.42 1.02 3.30
CA ALA A 167 -21.98 1.09 4.69
C ALA A 167 -22.40 2.40 5.39
N LEU A 168 -22.33 3.53 4.68
CA LEU A 168 -22.79 4.83 5.19
C LEU A 168 -24.30 4.85 5.39
N ALA A 169 -25.08 4.30 4.44
CA ALA A 169 -26.53 4.19 4.57
C ALA A 169 -26.98 3.27 5.72
N ALA A 170 -26.17 2.26 6.05
CA ALA A 170 -26.40 1.36 7.19
C ALA A 170 -26.07 1.98 8.56
N GLY A 171 -25.82 3.29 8.61
CA GLY A 171 -25.66 4.06 9.85
C GLY A 171 -24.23 4.40 10.22
N GLY A 172 -23.21 4.05 9.39
CA GLY A 172 -21.83 4.55 9.46
C GLY A 172 -21.05 4.33 10.77
N SER A 173 -21.71 3.86 11.83
CA SER A 173 -21.26 3.88 13.21
C SER A 173 -20.38 2.69 13.57
N ASN A 174 -20.54 1.57 12.84
CA ASN A 174 -19.64 0.41 12.96
C ASN A 174 -18.33 0.57 12.16
N VAL A 175 -18.23 1.61 11.30
CA VAL A 175 -17.15 1.74 10.31
C VAL A 175 -15.83 2.14 10.98
N TRP A 176 -15.89 2.61 12.22
CA TRP A 176 -14.74 3.06 13.00
C TRP A 176 -14.19 2.01 13.97
N GLY A 177 -14.80 0.81 14.06
CA GLY A 177 -14.34 -0.23 14.97
C GLY A 177 -14.41 0.15 16.46
N LEU A 178 -15.22 1.16 16.82
CA LEU A 178 -15.44 1.54 18.21
C LEU A 178 -16.19 0.39 18.91
N GLU A 179 -15.51 -0.30 19.83
CA GLU A 179 -16.17 -1.19 20.78
C GLU A 179 -17.20 -0.36 21.56
N GLY A 180 -18.49 -0.70 21.46
CA GLY A 180 -19.57 0.01 22.18
C GLY A 180 -20.53 0.84 21.33
N GLY A 181 -20.38 0.86 20.00
CA GLY A 181 -21.41 1.36 19.08
C GLY A 181 -21.33 2.85 18.78
N GLY A 182 -20.48 3.21 17.81
CA GLY A 182 -20.54 4.50 17.11
C GLY A 182 -20.20 5.74 17.92
N ALA A 183 -19.95 6.84 17.20
CA ALA A 183 -20.05 8.16 17.81
C ALA A 183 -21.53 8.51 18.03
N PRO A 184 -21.88 9.21 19.13
CA PRO A 184 -23.19 9.81 19.31
C PRO A 184 -23.59 10.67 18.10
N ALA A 185 -24.88 10.74 17.78
CA ALA A 185 -25.36 11.47 16.60
C ALA A 185 -25.11 12.99 16.67
N ASP A 186 -24.92 13.52 17.88
CA ASP A 186 -24.60 14.92 18.18
C ASP A 186 -23.09 15.19 18.29
N ALA A 187 -22.25 14.18 18.03
CA ALA A 187 -20.80 14.31 18.14
C ALA A 187 -20.11 14.32 16.76
N LEU A 188 -19.06 15.13 16.65
CA LEU A 188 -18.11 15.06 15.55
C LEU A 188 -17.22 13.82 15.72
N ALA A 189 -17.34 12.87 14.80
CA ALA A 189 -16.49 11.69 14.76
C ALA A 189 -15.20 12.00 13.99
N VAL A 190 -14.04 11.79 14.63
CA VAL A 190 -12.71 12.02 14.06
C VAL A 190 -11.91 10.73 14.11
N SER A 191 -11.15 10.42 13.06
CA SER A 191 -10.09 9.40 13.12
C SER A 191 -8.74 10.10 12.99
N LEU A 192 -7.85 9.85 13.95
CA LEU A 192 -6.53 10.49 14.00
C LEU A 192 -5.43 9.47 13.71
N TYR A 193 -4.85 9.57 12.52
CA TYR A 193 -3.68 8.80 12.10
C TYR A 193 -2.63 9.75 11.53
N CYS A 194 -1.49 9.87 12.21
CA CYS A 194 -0.43 10.79 11.83
C CYS A 194 0.95 10.34 12.34
N TYR A 195 1.99 10.99 11.82
CA TYR A 195 3.36 10.95 12.36
C TYR A 195 3.48 11.85 13.61
N PRO A 196 4.65 11.89 14.28
CA PRO A 196 4.86 12.80 15.40
C PRO A 196 4.60 14.24 14.95
N ASN A 197 3.68 14.93 15.62
CA ASN A 197 3.21 16.23 15.18
C ASN A 197 3.07 17.19 16.37
N PRO A 198 3.92 18.23 16.47
CA PRO A 198 3.91 19.17 17.59
C PRO A 198 2.66 20.06 17.64
N ALA A 199 1.82 20.06 16.59
CA ALA A 199 0.56 20.80 16.58
C ALA A 199 -0.59 20.05 17.29
N LEU A 200 -0.42 18.77 17.63
CA LEU A 200 -1.49 17.97 18.25
C LEU A 200 -1.97 18.52 19.61
N PRO A 201 -1.10 18.96 20.54
CA PRO A 201 -1.57 19.51 21.81
C PRO A 201 -2.50 20.71 21.62
N ALA A 202 -2.14 21.66 20.75
CA ALA A 202 -2.98 22.83 20.46
C ALA A 202 -4.32 22.46 19.82
N LEU A 203 -4.35 21.40 19.00
CA LEU A 203 -5.59 20.86 18.46
C LEU A 203 -6.47 20.24 19.56
N PHE A 204 -5.87 19.49 20.49
CA PHE A 204 -6.59 18.88 21.61
C PHE A 204 -7.12 19.91 22.60
N ASP A 205 -6.35 20.96 22.90
CA ASP A 205 -6.80 22.10 23.71
C ASP A 205 -8.03 22.74 23.05
N ALA A 206 -7.95 23.07 21.76
CA ALA A 206 -9.06 23.65 21.00
C ALA A 206 -10.31 22.75 20.97
N TRP A 207 -10.13 21.43 20.88
CA TRP A 207 -11.23 20.46 20.97
C TRP A 207 -11.83 20.39 22.38
N SER A 208 -11.02 20.49 23.42
CA SER A 208 -11.48 20.40 24.81
C SER A 208 -12.20 21.67 25.29
N GLU A 209 -11.83 22.82 24.75
CA GLU A 209 -12.41 24.14 25.06
C GLU A 209 -13.64 24.47 24.20
N GLY A 210 -13.88 23.72 23.13
CA GLY A 210 -15.01 23.92 22.23
C GLY A 210 -16.34 23.37 22.76
N ASP A 211 -17.45 23.92 22.25
CA ASP A 211 -18.81 23.47 22.61
C ASP A 211 -19.24 22.19 21.86
N GLU A 212 -18.52 21.82 20.79
CA GLU A 212 -18.84 20.64 19.98
C GLU A 212 -18.29 19.36 20.64
N ARG A 213 -19.17 18.38 20.85
CA ARG A 213 -18.76 17.08 21.38
C ARG A 213 -17.94 16.33 20.32
N ILE A 214 -16.73 15.91 20.66
CA ILE A 214 -15.84 15.18 19.75
C ILE A 214 -15.64 13.75 20.24
N VAL A 215 -15.72 12.79 19.32
CA VAL A 215 -15.26 11.41 19.53
C VAL A 215 -14.10 11.15 18.59
N CYS A 216 -12.89 11.13 19.13
CA CYS A 216 -11.67 10.89 18.37
C CYS A 216 -11.22 9.43 18.53
N ASN A 217 -11.25 8.66 17.44
CA ASN A 217 -10.68 7.33 17.35
C ASN A 217 -9.20 7.42 16.98
N VAL A 218 -8.34 6.90 17.85
CA VAL A 218 -6.89 6.92 17.67
C VAL A 218 -6.39 5.48 17.56
N PRO A 219 -6.14 4.96 16.35
CA PRO A 219 -5.51 3.66 16.19
C PRO A 219 -4.15 3.62 16.90
N ASP A 220 -3.76 2.43 17.39
CA ASP A 220 -2.47 2.23 18.03
C ASP A 220 -1.32 2.72 17.15
N GLY A 221 -0.52 3.63 17.69
CA GLY A 221 0.56 4.28 16.95
C GLY A 221 0.98 5.59 17.60
N VAL A 222 1.58 6.47 16.80
CA VAL A 222 2.21 7.71 17.29
C VAL A 222 1.21 8.67 17.94
N ALA A 223 0.05 8.87 17.31
CA ALA A 223 -0.98 9.78 17.82
C ALA A 223 -1.45 9.40 19.23
N ARG A 224 -1.47 8.10 19.56
CA ARG A 224 -1.82 7.62 20.90
C ARG A 224 -0.83 8.08 21.96
N SER A 225 0.47 8.01 21.69
CA SER A 225 1.51 8.46 22.63
C SER A 225 1.49 9.97 22.85
N GLU A 226 1.12 10.75 21.83
CA GLU A 226 0.95 12.20 21.95
C GLU A 226 -0.30 12.55 22.77
N LEU A 227 -1.41 11.83 22.54
CA LEU A 227 -2.64 11.98 23.31
C LEU A 227 -2.44 11.61 24.79
N ASP A 228 -1.73 10.52 25.07
CA ASP A 228 -1.41 10.09 26.44
C ASP A 228 -0.60 11.14 27.19
N ARG A 229 0.39 11.76 26.50
CA ARG A 229 1.17 12.86 27.09
C ARG A 229 0.32 14.08 27.39
N TRP A 230 -0.60 14.43 26.49
CA TRP A 230 -1.52 15.56 26.69
C TRP A 230 -2.51 15.30 27.85
N LEU A 231 -3.00 14.07 27.99
CA LEU A 231 -3.89 13.64 29.09
C LEU A 231 -3.17 13.36 30.42
N GLY A 232 -1.84 13.49 30.47
CA GLY A 232 -1.05 13.25 31.68
C GLY A 232 -0.90 11.77 32.06
N GLY A 233 -0.89 10.84 31.09
CA GLY A 233 -0.63 9.42 31.31
C GLY A 233 -1.86 8.54 31.55
N ASN A 234 -3.03 8.95 31.02
CA ASN A 234 -4.33 8.34 31.32
C ASN A 234 -4.99 7.63 30.11
N VAL A 235 -4.21 7.14 29.13
CA VAL A 235 -4.72 6.50 27.89
C VAL A 235 -4.40 5.01 27.73
#